data_AF-A0A431VQL7-F1
#
_entry.id   AF-A0A431VQL7-F1
#
_cell.length_a   1.000
_cell.length_b   1.000
_cell.length_c   1.000
_cell.angle_alpha   90.00
_cell.angle_beta   90.00
_cell.angle_gamma   90.00
#
_symmetry.space_group_name_H-M   'P 1'
#
loop_
_entity.id
_entity.type
_entity.pdbx_description
1 polymer ?
#
loop_
_entity_poly.entity_id
_entity_poly.type
_entity_poly.pdbx_seq_one_letter_code
_entity_poly.pdbx_strand_id
1 'polypeptide(L)'
;AKLEGQQKAEQPPVWVGKGEGSSFTEAANDLYSTSQQRLNLGQISAILFSERLMKENKVGEVLELINRYREIRYLAWLFSTREPPEEILLATPFFRFSPNA
;
A
#
# COMPACT_ATOMS: atom_id res chain seq x y z
N ALA A 1 43.32 8.44 -15.57
CA ALA A 1 41.95 7.91 -15.72
C ALA A 1 40.99 8.83 -14.98
N LYS A 2 39.91 9.27 -15.63
CA LYS A 2 38.90 10.16 -15.05
C LYS A 2 38.05 9.28 -14.11
N LEU A 3 38.04 9.59 -12.81
CA LEU A 3 37.12 8.95 -11.87
C LEU A 3 35.70 9.37 -12.28
N GLU A 4 34.95 8.46 -12.88
CA GLU A 4 33.52 8.64 -13.07
C GLU A 4 32.92 8.81 -11.67
N GLY A 5 32.36 9.99 -11.40
CA GLY A 5 31.72 10.28 -10.13
C GLY A 5 30.65 9.22 -9.88
N GLN A 6 30.72 8.59 -8.71
CA GLN A 6 29.61 7.79 -8.20
C GLN A 6 28.37 8.67 -8.25
N GLN A 7 27.47 8.42 -9.22
CA GLN A 7 26.13 8.97 -9.16
C GLN A 7 25.55 8.48 -7.84
N LYS A 8 25.30 9.41 -6.93
CA LYS A 8 24.60 9.14 -5.68
C LYS A 8 23.25 8.57 -6.11
N ALA A 9 23.05 7.25 -6.00
CA ALA A 9 21.82 6.62 -6.43
C ALA A 9 20.66 7.32 -5.69
N GLU A 10 19.88 8.10 -6.42
CA GLU A 10 18.72 8.77 -5.86
C GLU A 10 17.74 7.68 -5.43
N GLN A 11 17.25 7.81 -4.20
CA GLN A 11 16.33 6.83 -3.65
C GLN A 11 15.05 6.83 -4.48
N PRO A 12 14.50 5.65 -4.83
CA PRO A 12 13.20 5.61 -5.47
C PRO A 12 12.18 6.32 -4.57
N PRO A 13 11.41 7.29 -5.09
CA PRO A 13 10.39 7.97 -4.30
C PRO A 13 9.32 6.98 -3.80
N VAL A 14 8.90 7.14 -2.55
CA VAL A 14 7.74 6.42 -2.00
C VAL A 14 6.49 7.22 -2.36
N TRP A 15 5.50 6.55 -2.94
CA TRP A 15 4.23 7.14 -3.33
C TRP A 15 3.11 6.51 -2.53
N VAL A 16 2.21 7.34 -2.00
CA VAL A 16 0.97 6.88 -1.40
C VAL A 16 -0.19 7.46 -2.20
N GLY A 17 -0.96 6.57 -2.82
CA GLY A 17 -2.25 6.91 -3.39
C GLY A 17 -3.32 6.89 -2.29
N LYS A 18 -4.25 7.83 -2.34
CA LYS A 18 -5.38 7.92 -1.42
C LYS A 18 -6.68 7.89 -2.21
N GLY A 19 -7.61 7.05 -1.77
CA GLY A 19 -8.98 7.02 -2.26
C GLY A 19 -9.96 7.21 -1.12
N GLU A 20 -11.02 7.98 -1.34
CA GLU A 20 -12.04 8.27 -0.34
C GLU A 20 -13.43 7.88 -0.86
N GLY A 21 -14.34 7.53 0.04
CA GLY A 21 -15.69 7.11 -0.33
C GLY A 21 -16.54 6.74 0.87
N SER A 22 -17.85 6.61 0.64
CA SER A 22 -18.82 6.18 1.65
C SER A 22 -18.74 4.69 1.99
N SER A 23 -18.05 3.90 1.15
CA SER A 23 -17.77 2.49 1.35
C SER A 23 -16.34 2.15 0.90
N PHE A 24 -15.80 1.01 1.35
CA PHE A 24 -14.50 0.52 0.89
C PHE A 24 -14.45 0.26 -0.62
N THR A 25 -15.57 -0.13 -1.22
CA THR A 25 -15.66 -0.30 -2.68
C THR A 25 -15.55 1.04 -3.41
N GLU A 26 -16.22 2.07 -2.92
CA GLU A 26 -16.13 3.42 -3.49
C GLU A 26 -14.73 4.00 -3.32
N ALA A 27 -14.14 3.89 -2.13
CA ALA A 27 -12.77 4.34 -1.89
C ALA A 27 -11.74 3.61 -2.77
N ALA A 28 -11.92 2.30 -3.02
CA ALA A 28 -11.08 1.56 -3.95
C ALA A 28 -11.26 2.07 -5.39
N ASN A 29 -12.50 2.26 -5.85
CA ASN A 29 -12.79 2.80 -7.17
C ASN A 29 -12.20 4.20 -7.38
N ASP A 30 -12.31 5.07 -6.37
CA ASP A 30 -11.71 6.41 -6.37
C ASP A 30 -10.18 6.31 -6.54
N LEU A 31 -9.52 5.46 -5.75
CA LEU A 31 -8.08 5.18 -5.88
C LEU A 31 -7.69 4.68 -7.27
N TYR A 32 -8.49 3.81 -7.91
CA TYR A 32 -8.22 3.36 -9.28
C TYR A 32 -8.37 4.47 -10.30
N SER A 33 -9.46 5.24 -10.20
CA SER A 33 -9.80 6.27 -11.18
C SER A 33 -8.81 7.44 -11.19
N THR A 34 -8.19 7.70 -10.04
CA THR A 34 -7.17 8.75 -9.85
C THR A 34 -5.75 8.25 -10.12
N SER A 35 -5.56 6.94 -10.31
CA SER A 35 -4.24 6.37 -10.56
C SER A 35 -3.73 6.69 -11.97
N GLN A 36 -2.55 7.31 -12.06
CA GLN A 36 -1.91 7.61 -13.34
C GLN A 36 -1.39 6.37 -14.07
N GLN A 37 -1.21 5.25 -13.36
CA GLN A 37 -0.80 3.97 -13.93
C GLN A 37 -1.75 2.84 -13.50
N ARG A 38 -1.83 1.77 -14.29
CA ARG A 38 -2.58 0.57 -13.88
C ARG A 38 -1.92 -0.04 -12.65
N LEU A 39 -2.67 -0.15 -11.56
CA LEU A 39 -2.24 -0.84 -10.36
C LEU A 39 -2.27 -2.35 -10.60
N ASN A 40 -1.19 -3.05 -10.20
CA ASN A 40 -1.15 -4.50 -10.22
C ASN A 40 -1.38 -5.03 -8.80
N LEU A 41 -2.62 -5.42 -8.52
CA LEU A 41 -2.98 -5.95 -7.20
C LEU A 41 -2.45 -7.37 -6.95
N GLY A 42 -2.03 -8.08 -8.00
CA GLY A 42 -1.44 -9.40 -7.91
C GLY A 42 -0.16 -9.49 -7.09
N GLN A 43 0.46 -8.35 -6.79
CA GLN A 43 1.72 -8.23 -6.08
C GLN A 43 1.58 -7.60 -4.69
N ILE A 44 0.35 -7.42 -4.18
CA ILE A 44 0.15 -6.95 -2.80
C ILE A 44 0.77 -7.97 -1.84
N SER A 45 1.76 -7.50 -1.06
CA SER A 45 2.48 -8.32 -0.08
C SER A 45 1.93 -8.16 1.34
N ALA A 46 1.30 -7.02 1.64
CA ALA A 46 0.76 -6.71 2.95
C ALA A 46 -0.46 -5.80 2.88
N ILE A 47 -1.35 -5.94 3.85
CA ILE A 47 -2.54 -5.13 4.08
C ILE A 47 -2.48 -4.64 5.53
N LEU A 48 -2.60 -3.33 5.72
CA LEU A 48 -2.51 -2.68 7.02
C LEU A 48 -3.86 -2.06 7.41
N PHE A 49 -4.44 -2.51 8.53
CA PHE A 49 -5.67 -1.95 9.07
C PHE A 49 -5.40 -0.94 10.19
N SER A 50 -6.13 0.18 10.17
CA SER A 50 -6.16 1.07 11.34
C SER A 50 -6.86 0.39 12.53
N GLU A 51 -6.49 0.75 13.76
CA GLU A 51 -7.15 0.27 14.97
C GLU A 51 -8.64 0.60 14.97
N ARG A 52 -9.03 1.75 14.40
CA ARG A 52 -10.44 2.16 14.26
C ARG A 52 -11.26 1.14 13.47
N LEU A 53 -10.71 0.63 12.37
CA LEU A 53 -11.38 -0.37 11.54
C LEU A 53 -11.64 -1.66 12.32
N MET A 54 -10.69 -2.07 13.16
CA MET A 54 -10.83 -3.23 14.04
C MET A 54 -11.92 -3.01 15.10
N LYS A 55 -11.91 -1.83 15.75
CA LYS A 55 -12.90 -1.46 16.78
C LYS A 55 -14.32 -1.37 16.24
N GLU A 56 -14.49 -0.91 15.00
CA GLU A 56 -15.78 -0.85 14.31
C GLU A 56 -16.22 -2.21 13.74
N ASN A 57 -15.44 -3.28 13.92
CA ASN A 57 -15.69 -4.62 13.37
C ASN A 57 -15.89 -4.65 11.84
N LYS A 58 -15.17 -3.78 11.11
CA LYS A 58 -15.32 -3.60 9.65
C LYS A 58 -14.37 -4.43 8.80
N VAL A 59 -13.60 -5.34 9.41
CA VAL A 59 -12.66 -6.22 8.70
C VAL A 59 -13.37 -7.03 7.62
N GLY A 60 -14.59 -7.52 7.90
CA GLY A 60 -15.40 -8.28 6.94
C GLY A 60 -15.66 -7.52 5.64
N GLU A 61 -15.96 -6.22 5.71
CA GLU A 61 -16.20 -5.38 4.53
C GLU A 61 -14.93 -5.26 3.66
N VAL A 62 -13.76 -5.21 4.28
CA VAL A 62 -12.49 -5.20 3.53
C VAL A 62 -12.17 -6.56 2.93
N LEU A 63 -12.48 -7.65 3.64
CA LEU A 63 -12.33 -9.00 3.09
C LEU A 63 -13.28 -9.24 1.91
N GLU A 64 -14.49 -8.70 1.94
CA GLU A 64 -15.40 -8.71 0.79
C GLU A 64 -14.82 -7.96 -0.41
N LEU A 65 -14.18 -6.81 -0.18
CA LEU A 65 -13.46 -6.07 -1.23
C LEU A 65 -12.35 -6.94 -1.84
N ILE A 66 -11.51 -7.55 -1.00
CA ILE A 66 -10.43 -8.43 -1.44
C ILE A 66 -10.96 -9.59 -2.28
N ASN A 67 -12.07 -10.20 -1.87
CA ASN A 67 -12.71 -11.28 -2.63
C ASN A 67 -13.27 -10.83 -3.99
N ARG A 68 -13.68 -9.55 -4.13
CA ARG A 68 -14.15 -8.98 -5.40
C ARG A 68 -13.00 -8.76 -6.37
N TYR A 69 -11.85 -8.29 -5.89
CA TYR A 69 -10.65 -8.14 -6.70
C TYR A 69 -9.81 -9.42 -6.67
N ARG A 70 -10.18 -10.39 -7.53
CA ARG A 70 -9.53 -11.72 -7.64
C ARG A 70 -8.02 -11.70 -7.89
N GLU A 71 -7.47 -10.54 -8.25
CA GLU A 71 -6.03 -10.33 -8.38
C GLU A 71 -5.32 -10.34 -7.03
N ILE A 72 -5.98 -9.90 -5.95
CA ILE A 72 -5.41 -9.91 -4.60
C ILE A 72 -5.29 -11.36 -4.12
N ARG A 73 -4.06 -11.83 -3.96
CA ARG A 73 -3.80 -13.18 -3.47
C ARG A 73 -4.01 -13.22 -1.95
N TYR A 74 -4.61 -14.30 -1.46
CA TYR A 74 -4.75 -14.59 -0.02
C TYR A 74 -3.42 -14.81 0.73
N LEU A 75 -2.28 -14.55 0.07
CA LEU A 75 -0.93 -14.66 0.63
C LEU A 75 -0.42 -13.32 1.20
N ALA A 76 -1.18 -12.23 1.05
CA ALA A 76 -0.82 -10.95 1.64
C ALA A 76 -0.85 -11.03 3.17
N TRP A 77 0.18 -10.51 3.82
CA TRP A 77 0.23 -10.41 5.28
C TRP A 77 -0.77 -9.38 5.79
N LEU A 78 -1.47 -9.71 6.87
CA LEU A 78 -2.44 -8.81 7.49
C LEU A 78 -1.85 -8.25 8.79
N PHE A 79 -1.81 -6.93 8.89
CA PHE A 79 -1.33 -6.21 10.06
C PHE A 79 -2.38 -5.21 10.54
N SER A 80 -2.28 -4.80 11.79
CA SER A 80 -3.03 -3.66 12.31
C SER A 80 -2.13 -2.73 13.09
N THR A 81 -2.45 -1.43 13.08
CA THR A 81 -1.68 -0.38 13.72
C THR A 81 -2.56 0.62 14.47
N ARG A 82 -1.99 1.21 15.53
CA ARG A 82 -2.57 2.37 16.24
C ARG A 82 -2.11 3.71 15.65
N GLU A 83 -1.04 3.70 14.87
CA GLU A 83 -0.51 4.88 14.19
C GLU A 83 -1.31 5.16 12.90
N PRO A 84 -1.31 6.41 12.39
CA PRO A 84 -1.89 6.72 11.10
C PRO A 84 -1.27 5.84 10.00
N PRO A 85 -2.07 5.08 9.22
CA PRO A 85 -1.52 4.17 8.21
C PRO A 85 -0.63 4.88 7.18
N GLU A 86 -0.94 6.12 6.84
CA GLU A 86 -0.16 6.94 5.89
C GLU A 86 1.28 7.17 6.39
N GLU A 87 1.49 7.37 7.70
CA GLU A 87 2.83 7.56 8.28
C GLU A 87 3.68 6.30 8.16
N ILE A 88 3.07 5.12 8.37
CA ILE A 88 3.75 3.83 8.22
C ILE A 88 4.04 3.53 6.74
N LEU A 89 3.10 3.82 5.85
CA LEU A 89 3.24 3.54 4.41
C LEU A 89 4.23 4.50 3.72
N LEU A 90 4.44 5.69 4.27
CA LEU A 90 5.46 6.65 3.80
C LEU A 90 6.86 6.37 4.39
N ALA A 91 6.99 5.45 5.34
CA ALA A 91 8.25 5.18 6.01
C ALA A 91 9.34 4.73 5.02
N THR A 92 10.47 5.42 5.03
CA THR A 92 11.63 5.04 4.21
C THR A 92 12.38 3.88 4.88
N PRO A 93 12.60 2.75 4.19
CA PRO A 93 13.28 1.61 4.79
C PRO A 93 14.71 1.96 5.19
N PHE A 94 15.12 1.54 6.40
CA PHE A 94 16.42 1.88 7.00
C PHE A 94 17.60 1.49 6.09
N PHE A 95 17.55 0.30 5.49
CA PHE A 95 18.58 -0.19 4.59
C PHE A 95 18.50 0.38 3.17
N ARG A 96 17.50 1.23 2.87
CA ARG A 96 17.29 1.87 1.55
C ARG A 96 17.23 0.88 0.38
N PHE A 97 16.89 -0.37 0.67
CA PHE A 97 16.61 -1.40 -0.32
C PHE A 97 15.12 -1.70 -0.33
N SER A 98 14.62 -2.13 -1.50
CA SER A 98 13.34 -2.81 -1.56
C SER A 98 13.42 -4.08 -0.70
N PRO A 99 12.37 -4.46 0.05
CA PRO A 99 12.38 -5.66 0.90
C PRO A 99 12.70 -6.97 0.17
N ASN A 100 12.62 -6.99 -1.17
CA ASN A 100 12.92 -8.14 -2.02
C ASN A 100 14.29 -8.05 -2.75
N ALA A 101 15.20 -7.18 -2.29
CA ALA A 101 16.56 -7.06 -2.83
C ALA A 101 17.50 -8.14 -2.31
#